data_AF-A0AAD6MYH9-F1
#
_entry.id   AF-A0AAD6MYH9-F1
#
_cell.length_a   1.000
_cell.length_b   1.000
_cell.length_c   1.000
_cell.angle_alpha   90.00
_cell.angle_beta   90.00
_cell.angle_gamma   90.00
#
_symmetry.space_group_name_H-M   'P 1'
#
loop_
_entity.id
_entity.type
_entity.pdbx_description
1 polymer ?
#
loop_
_entity_poly.entity_id
_entity_poly.type
_entity_poly.pdbx_seq_one_letter_code
_entity_poly.pdbx_strand_id
1 'polypeptide(L)'
;MSDTPHEDFVPYHSSFNPFREFIDACGDDPKKIQDAYETHRTNRNAKFKDQLLIPGFREWKFDEILENVLKADQGLIEYEDPRNNFSFWARPPKHIRELVYDIQQEISSIAGPCLWLTPQEQLHMTTCEMVSAQSASKVDEVASLFQQKLPLQRISNYTIDRNPRLVRPIVSYDDTAFALSFIPAAESDKDAFTYHHLREDLWRAAGHSGYRMESRYNVPSAHLTIARFAVPPGADKSEKLDDLCTRTAAIVEKIENINQELTSSDWRRFGSSSRGEWILGYERGLEGLSETKSHNPTVCLNSPTSDNPTTTHLATRQVNIPKTRRTYCKGKECHKHTQHKVTQYKAGKASLFAQGKRRYDRKQSGYGGQTKPVFHKKAKTTKKVVLRLECTACKAKKQLALKRCKHFELGGDKKTKGAALVF
;
A
#
# COMPACT_ATOMS: atom_id res chain seq x y z
N MET A 1 -25.06 -30.43 -11.35
CA MET A 1 -25.53 -29.62 -10.20
C MET A 1 -24.30 -29.07 -9.52
N SER A 2 -23.83 -27.85 -9.70
CA SER A 2 -24.44 -26.63 -10.25
C SER A 2 -23.33 -25.82 -10.93
N ASP A 3 -23.37 -25.75 -12.26
CA ASP A 3 -22.64 -24.75 -13.04
C ASP A 3 -23.32 -23.41 -12.81
N THR A 4 -22.65 -22.50 -12.11
CA THR A 4 -22.98 -21.07 -12.15
C THR A 4 -22.22 -20.46 -13.31
N PRO A 5 -22.89 -19.83 -14.29
CA PRO A 5 -22.21 -19.20 -15.41
C PRO A 5 -21.41 -18.00 -14.91
N HIS A 6 -20.12 -17.94 -15.29
CA HIS A 6 -19.35 -16.70 -15.24
C HIS A 6 -19.96 -15.76 -16.28
N GLU A 7 -20.70 -14.73 -15.83
CA GLU A 7 -21.08 -13.62 -16.70
C GLU A 7 -19.81 -12.81 -17.02
N ASP A 8 -19.24 -13.15 -18.17
CA ASP A 8 -18.21 -12.40 -18.86
C ASP A 8 -18.76 -11.01 -19.23
N PHE A 9 -17.90 -10.00 -19.09
CA PHE A 9 -18.18 -8.66 -19.56
C PHE A 9 -18.53 -8.69 -21.05
N VAL A 10 -19.64 -8.06 -21.44
CA VAL A 10 -19.98 -7.83 -22.86
C VAL A 10 -18.74 -7.25 -23.58
N PRO A 11 -18.32 -7.77 -24.74
CA PRO A 11 -17.09 -7.32 -25.40
C PRO A 11 -17.15 -5.82 -25.74
N TYR A 12 -16.22 -5.04 -25.20
CA TYR A 12 -15.96 -3.69 -25.69
C TYR A 12 -14.95 -3.79 -26.84
N HIS A 13 -15.38 -3.52 -28.07
CA HIS A 13 -14.52 -3.49 -29.25
C HIS A 13 -13.73 -2.18 -29.34
N SER A 14 -12.74 -2.01 -28.45
CA SER A 14 -11.52 -1.30 -28.84
C SER A 14 -10.58 -2.35 -29.40
N SER A 15 -10.22 -2.26 -30.68
CA SER A 15 -9.37 -3.25 -31.34
C SER A 15 -7.92 -3.28 -30.83
N PHE A 16 -7.54 -2.35 -29.95
CA PHE A 16 -6.17 -2.19 -29.48
C PHE A 16 -6.08 -2.20 -27.95
N ASN A 17 -5.33 -3.17 -27.41
CA ASN A 17 -4.89 -3.22 -26.01
C ASN A 17 -3.39 -3.53 -26.00
N PRO A 18 -2.52 -2.55 -25.67
CA PRO A 18 -1.07 -2.74 -25.78
C PRO A 18 -0.54 -3.82 -24.82
N PHE A 19 -1.23 -4.08 -23.70
CA PHE A 19 -0.87 -5.16 -22.78
C PHE A 19 -1.23 -6.53 -23.35
N ARG A 20 -2.32 -6.61 -24.12
CA ARG A 20 -2.72 -7.84 -24.80
C ARG A 20 -1.72 -8.21 -25.90
N GLU A 21 -1.30 -7.23 -26.72
CA GLU A 21 -0.27 -7.46 -27.75
C GLU A 21 1.03 -8.00 -27.16
N PHE A 22 1.43 -7.48 -25.99
CA PHE A 22 2.61 -7.98 -25.28
C PHE A 22 2.43 -9.42 -24.77
N ILE A 23 1.26 -9.75 -24.21
CA ILE A 23 0.94 -11.13 -23.78
C ILE A 23 0.96 -12.09 -24.98
N ASP A 24 0.35 -11.69 -26.10
CA ASP A 24 0.30 -12.48 -27.32
C ASP A 24 1.71 -12.66 -27.92
N ALA A 25 2.56 -11.63 -27.90
CA ALA A 25 3.98 -11.73 -28.29
C ALA A 25 4.79 -12.68 -27.40
N CYS A 26 4.41 -12.79 -26.13
CA CYS A 26 4.97 -13.79 -25.21
C CYS A 26 4.32 -15.17 -25.36
N GLY A 27 3.30 -15.33 -26.20
CA GLY A 27 2.54 -16.57 -26.34
C GLY A 27 1.80 -16.97 -25.06
N ASP A 28 1.37 -15.99 -24.25
CA ASP A 28 0.70 -16.19 -22.96
C ASP A 28 1.52 -17.05 -21.96
N ASP A 29 2.85 -17.03 -22.09
CA ASP A 29 3.77 -17.77 -21.24
C ASP A 29 4.26 -16.88 -20.08
N PRO A 30 3.89 -17.20 -18.82
CA PRO A 30 4.31 -16.43 -17.64
C PRO A 30 5.82 -16.27 -17.54
N LYS A 31 6.60 -17.28 -17.98
CA LYS A 31 8.06 -17.25 -17.89
C LYS A 31 8.64 -16.26 -18.89
N LYS A 32 8.15 -16.24 -20.13
CA LYS A 32 8.56 -15.24 -21.13
C LYS A 32 8.17 -13.82 -20.73
N ILE A 33 6.99 -13.65 -20.12
CA ILE A 33 6.58 -12.36 -19.54
C ILE A 33 7.56 -11.94 -18.44
N GLN A 34 7.90 -12.83 -17.51
CA GLN A 34 8.88 -12.55 -16.45
C GLN A 34 10.26 -12.16 -17.03
N ASP A 35 10.75 -12.91 -18.01
CA ASP A 35 12.06 -12.68 -18.64
C ASP A 35 12.11 -11.35 -19.41
N ALA A 36 10.99 -10.93 -20.01
CA ALA A 36 10.87 -9.63 -20.65
C ALA A 36 10.89 -8.46 -19.65
N TYR A 37 10.26 -8.62 -18.48
CA TYR A 37 10.38 -7.64 -17.38
C TYR A 37 11.82 -7.56 -16.85
N GLU A 38 12.49 -8.71 -16.68
CA GLU A 38 13.88 -8.79 -16.26
C GLU A 38 14.83 -8.10 -17.27
N THR A 39 14.65 -8.39 -18.56
CA THR A 39 15.43 -7.79 -19.64
C THR A 39 15.24 -6.28 -19.67
N HIS A 40 13.99 -5.81 -19.56
CA HIS A 40 13.67 -4.39 -19.58
C HIS A 40 14.38 -3.62 -18.45
N ARG A 41 14.25 -4.08 -17.20
CA ARG A 41 14.85 -3.40 -16.05
C ARG A 41 16.39 -3.50 -16.04
N THR A 42 16.95 -4.63 -16.49
CA THR A 42 18.40 -4.82 -16.59
C THR A 42 19.00 -3.89 -17.64
N ASN A 43 18.42 -3.84 -18.84
CA ASN A 43 18.89 -2.94 -19.90
C ASN A 43 18.74 -1.47 -19.51
N ARG A 44 17.65 -1.12 -18.81
CA ARG A 44 17.45 0.24 -18.28
C ARG A 44 18.54 0.60 -17.28
N ASN A 45 18.78 -0.25 -16.28
CA ASN A 45 19.81 0.01 -15.27
C ASN A 45 21.21 0.12 -15.91
N ALA A 46 21.56 -0.78 -16.83
CA ALA A 46 22.85 -0.73 -17.53
C ALA A 46 23.01 0.60 -18.30
N LYS A 47 21.99 0.99 -19.06
CA LYS A 47 21.99 2.27 -19.81
C LYS A 47 22.22 3.47 -18.89
N PHE A 48 21.50 3.56 -17.78
CA PHE A 48 21.63 4.70 -16.87
C PHE A 48 22.89 4.64 -16.02
N LYS A 49 23.39 3.46 -15.70
CA LYS A 49 24.72 3.28 -15.11
C LYS A 49 25.79 3.89 -16.01
N ASP A 50 25.78 3.53 -17.28
CA ASP A 50 26.73 4.07 -18.25
C ASP A 50 26.59 5.59 -18.34
N GLN A 51 25.35 6.10 -18.48
CA GLN A 51 25.05 7.54 -18.57
C GLN A 51 25.52 8.35 -17.35
N LEU A 52 25.31 7.83 -16.14
CA LEU A 52 25.67 8.52 -14.89
C LEU A 52 27.17 8.49 -14.61
N LEU A 53 27.89 7.50 -15.15
CA LEU A 53 29.32 7.32 -14.98
C LEU A 53 30.16 7.91 -16.14
N ILE A 54 29.52 8.52 -17.15
CA ILE A 54 30.26 9.18 -18.25
C ILE A 54 31.10 10.33 -17.69
N PRO A 55 32.38 10.45 -18.09
CA PRO A 55 33.18 11.65 -17.84
C PRO A 55 32.47 12.88 -18.43
N GLY A 56 31.89 13.71 -17.56
CA GLY A 56 31.12 14.89 -17.97
C GLY A 56 29.63 14.84 -17.65
N PHE A 57 29.14 13.89 -16.85
CA PHE A 57 27.85 14.05 -16.16
C PHE A 57 27.87 15.35 -15.34
N ARG A 58 26.95 16.29 -15.62
CA ARG A 58 27.02 17.67 -15.08
C ARG A 58 26.01 17.96 -13.99
N GLU A 59 24.86 17.29 -13.99
CA GLU A 59 23.80 17.53 -13.01
C GLU A 59 22.73 16.43 -13.00
N TRP A 60 22.08 16.29 -11.85
CA TRP A 60 20.83 15.55 -11.71
C TRP A 60 19.66 16.37 -12.26
N LYS A 61 18.64 15.70 -12.80
CA LYS A 61 17.40 16.34 -13.21
C LYS A 61 16.46 16.48 -12.02
N PHE A 62 16.34 17.70 -11.52
CA PHE A 62 15.50 18.02 -10.38
C PHE A 62 14.01 18.08 -10.74
N ASP A 63 13.17 17.52 -9.88
CA ASP A 63 11.71 17.63 -9.97
C ASP A 63 11.26 18.99 -9.39
N GLU A 64 11.22 20.01 -10.25
CA GLU A 64 10.85 21.38 -9.87
C GLU A 64 9.44 21.48 -9.29
N ILE A 65 8.51 20.65 -9.79
CA ILE A 65 7.13 20.64 -9.29
C ILE A 65 7.12 20.08 -7.87
N LEU A 66 7.82 18.97 -7.62
CA LEU A 66 7.95 18.44 -6.26
C LEU A 66 8.64 19.44 -5.32
N GLU A 67 9.71 20.10 -5.77
CA GLU A 67 10.36 21.17 -5.00
C GLU A 67 9.37 22.27 -4.60
N ASN A 68 8.55 22.75 -5.54
CA ASN A 68 7.56 23.79 -5.27
C ASN A 68 6.43 23.31 -4.36
N VAL A 69 5.97 22.06 -4.50
CA VAL A 69 5.00 21.46 -3.58
C VAL A 69 5.56 21.40 -2.16
N LEU A 70 6.82 20.98 -1.99
CA LEU A 70 7.47 20.91 -0.67
C LEU A 70 7.65 22.29 -0.03
N LYS A 71 7.94 23.33 -0.83
CA LYS A 71 8.01 24.72 -0.36
C LYS A 71 6.63 25.24 0.05
N ALA A 72 5.59 24.93 -0.72
CA ALA A 72 4.22 25.34 -0.42
C ALA A 72 3.67 24.66 0.85
N ASP A 73 3.96 23.37 1.06
CA ASP A 73 3.57 22.64 2.27
C ASP A 73 4.22 23.23 3.55
N GLN A 74 5.34 23.95 3.40
CA GLN A 74 5.99 24.71 4.49
C GLN A 74 5.54 26.18 4.57
N GLY A 75 4.63 26.61 3.71
CA GLY A 75 4.14 27.99 3.64
C GLY A 75 5.17 29.00 3.10
N LEU A 76 6.19 28.54 2.37
CA LEU A 76 7.25 29.41 1.83
C LEU A 76 6.82 30.11 0.53
N ILE A 77 5.94 29.47 -0.25
CA ILE A 77 5.39 29.99 -1.51
C ILE A 77 3.91 29.61 -1.64
N GLU A 78 3.16 30.38 -2.43
CA GLU A 78 1.85 29.94 -2.93
C GLU A 78 2.07 29.17 -4.23
N TYR A 79 1.85 27.86 -4.20
CA TYR A 79 1.98 27.01 -5.37
C TYR A 79 0.97 25.85 -5.32
N GLU A 80 0.38 25.55 -6.47
CA GLU A 80 -0.53 24.43 -6.68
C GLU A 80 0.04 23.54 -7.79
N ASP A 81 0.12 22.22 -7.56
CA ASP A 81 0.58 21.27 -8.58
C ASP A 81 -0.45 21.24 -9.72
N PRO A 82 -0.09 21.64 -10.95
CA PRO A 82 -1.02 21.70 -12.06
C PRO A 82 -1.37 20.31 -12.61
N ARG A 83 -0.64 19.26 -12.22
CA ARG A 83 -0.80 17.91 -12.76
C ARG A 83 -1.87 17.17 -11.98
N ASN A 84 -2.99 16.89 -12.64
CA ASN A 84 -4.02 16.00 -12.10
C ASN A 84 -3.97 14.66 -12.85
N ASN A 85 -4.05 13.56 -12.11
CA ASN A 85 -3.99 12.20 -12.65
C ASN A 85 -5.22 11.39 -12.21
N PHE A 86 -5.57 10.39 -13.03
CA PHE A 86 -6.54 9.36 -12.68
C PHE A 86 -5.93 7.99 -12.95
N SER A 87 -5.79 7.17 -11.91
CA SER A 87 -5.06 5.90 -11.99
C SER A 87 -5.58 4.87 -10.99
N PHE A 88 -5.37 3.59 -11.32
CA PHE A 88 -5.49 2.49 -10.37
C PHE A 88 -4.13 2.22 -9.72
N TRP A 89 -4.09 2.24 -8.40
CA TRP A 89 -2.88 2.01 -7.61
C TRP A 89 -2.92 0.70 -6.85
N ALA A 90 -1.75 0.07 -6.73
CA ALA A 90 -1.47 -0.97 -5.77
C ALA A 90 -0.60 -0.42 -4.64
N ARG A 91 -1.07 -0.54 -3.39
CA ARG A 91 -0.31 -0.14 -2.21
C ARG A 91 0.59 -1.28 -1.72
N PRO A 92 1.87 -1.01 -1.43
CA PRO A 92 2.76 -2.05 -0.92
C PRO A 92 2.39 -2.46 0.51
N PRO A 93 2.43 -3.76 0.83
CA PRO A 93 2.21 -4.27 2.18
C PRO A 93 3.32 -3.82 3.12
N LYS A 94 3.09 -4.00 4.42
CA LYS A 94 3.99 -3.51 5.48
C LYS A 94 5.45 -3.94 5.29
N HIS A 95 5.71 -5.19 4.94
CA HIS A 95 7.08 -5.70 4.82
C HIS A 95 7.86 -5.11 3.63
N ILE A 96 7.16 -4.79 2.52
CA ILE A 96 7.74 -4.09 1.36
C ILE A 96 8.01 -2.62 1.70
N ARG A 97 7.09 -1.97 2.40
CA ARG A 97 7.29 -0.61 2.94
C ARG A 97 8.53 -0.52 3.85
N GLU A 98 8.66 -1.48 4.76
CA GLU A 98 9.86 -1.61 5.61
C GLU A 98 11.13 -1.89 4.78
N LEU A 99 11.05 -2.71 3.72
CA LEU A 99 12.19 -2.94 2.82
C LEU A 99 12.63 -1.65 2.11
N VAL A 100 11.67 -0.87 1.60
CA VAL A 100 11.93 0.44 1.00
C VAL A 100 12.58 1.38 2.02
N TYR A 101 12.08 1.42 3.26
CA TYR A 101 12.68 2.23 4.32
C TYR A 101 14.16 1.90 4.53
N ASP A 102 14.49 0.61 4.66
CA ASP A 102 15.86 0.16 4.89
C ASP A 102 16.77 0.53 3.71
N ILE A 103 16.30 0.35 2.46
CA ILE A 103 17.03 0.76 1.25
C ILE A 103 17.24 2.28 1.22
N GLN A 104 16.21 3.07 1.57
CA GLN A 104 16.31 4.53 1.63
C GLN A 104 17.36 4.98 2.66
N GLN A 105 17.50 4.30 3.80
CA GLN A 105 18.53 4.62 4.79
C GLN A 105 19.95 4.33 4.27
N GLU A 106 20.12 3.24 3.51
CA GLU A 106 21.41 2.91 2.90
C GLU A 106 21.84 3.96 1.86
N ILE A 107 20.90 4.45 1.05
CA ILE A 107 21.17 5.43 -0.02
C ILE A 107 21.29 6.86 0.52
N SER A 108 20.47 7.24 1.50
CA SER A 108 20.47 8.62 2.04
C SER A 108 21.79 9.00 2.70
N SER A 109 22.53 8.02 3.21
CA SER A 109 23.85 8.22 3.82
C SER A 109 24.89 8.84 2.87
N ILE A 110 24.68 8.74 1.55
CA ILE A 110 25.61 9.20 0.51
C ILE A 110 25.01 10.19 -0.48
N ALA A 111 23.68 10.19 -0.67
CA ALA A 111 23.04 10.98 -1.71
C ALA A 111 22.93 12.49 -1.42
N GLY A 112 23.16 12.90 -0.17
CA GLY A 112 23.13 14.29 0.24
C GLY A 112 21.71 14.87 0.38
N PRO A 113 21.58 16.19 0.65
CA PRO A 113 20.31 16.82 0.99
C PRO A 113 19.36 16.96 -0.21
N CYS A 114 19.86 16.83 -1.44
CA CYS A 114 19.09 16.98 -2.68
C CYS A 114 18.25 15.75 -3.07
N LEU A 115 18.33 14.67 -2.29
CA LEU A 115 17.53 13.47 -2.51
C LEU A 115 16.31 13.48 -1.59
N TRP A 116 15.13 13.66 -2.17
CA TRP A 116 13.87 13.49 -1.47
C TRP A 116 13.49 12.01 -1.43
N LEU A 117 13.21 11.51 -0.22
CA LEU A 117 12.81 10.12 0.00
C LEU A 117 11.29 10.02 0.03
N THR A 118 10.71 9.13 -0.78
CA THR A 118 9.26 8.92 -0.80
C THR A 118 8.75 8.47 0.57
N PRO A 119 7.83 9.21 1.21
CA PRO A 119 7.23 8.81 2.48
C PRO A 119 6.50 7.47 2.39
N GLN A 120 6.52 6.73 3.49
CA GLN A 120 5.98 5.37 3.58
C GLN A 120 4.48 5.29 3.27
N GLU A 121 3.74 6.34 3.60
CA GLU A 121 2.31 6.50 3.36
C GLU A 121 2.00 6.85 1.90
N GLN A 122 2.97 7.44 1.19
CA GLN A 122 2.84 7.85 -0.20
C GLN A 122 3.28 6.76 -1.18
N LEU A 123 3.97 5.70 -0.73
CA LEU A 123 4.37 4.58 -1.59
C LEU A 123 3.15 3.93 -2.29
N HIS A 124 3.22 3.83 -3.61
CA HIS A 124 2.24 3.18 -4.47
C HIS A 124 2.88 2.76 -5.80
N MET A 125 2.30 1.76 -6.45
CA MET A 125 2.60 1.38 -7.83
C MET A 125 1.39 1.66 -8.70
N THR A 126 1.57 2.40 -9.80
CA THR A 126 0.53 2.60 -10.80
C THR A 126 0.34 1.33 -11.61
N THR A 127 -0.85 0.73 -11.51
CA THR A 127 -1.22 -0.51 -12.23
C THR A 127 -1.84 -0.21 -13.58
N CYS A 128 -2.66 0.85 -13.66
CA CYS A 128 -3.26 1.34 -14.88
C CYS A 128 -3.39 2.86 -14.80
N GLU A 129 -2.69 3.58 -15.69
CA GLU A 129 -2.80 5.03 -15.85
C GLU A 129 -3.90 5.32 -16.88
N MET A 130 -4.93 6.05 -16.48
CA MET A 130 -6.08 6.36 -17.33
C MET A 130 -6.03 7.79 -17.84
N VAL A 131 -5.68 8.73 -16.95
CA VAL A 131 -5.47 10.15 -17.27
C VAL A 131 -4.20 10.61 -16.59
N SER A 132 -3.37 11.39 -17.29
CA SER A 132 -2.20 12.01 -16.67
C SER A 132 -1.97 13.45 -17.07
N ALA A 133 -1.56 14.25 -16.08
CA ALA A 133 -1.17 15.65 -16.21
C ALA A 133 -2.22 16.50 -16.96
N GLN A 134 -3.49 16.29 -16.62
CA GLN A 134 -4.62 17.05 -17.16
C GLN A 134 -5.15 18.08 -16.16
N SER A 135 -6.07 18.93 -16.61
CA SER A 135 -6.80 19.85 -15.72
C SER A 135 -7.71 19.08 -14.77
N ALA A 136 -7.98 19.65 -13.59
CA ALA A 136 -8.87 19.05 -12.60
C ALA A 136 -10.26 18.75 -13.18
N SER A 137 -10.83 19.68 -13.95
CA SER A 137 -12.11 19.49 -14.62
C SER A 137 -12.13 18.28 -15.56
N LYS A 138 -11.03 18.02 -16.29
CA LYS A 138 -10.95 16.87 -17.18
C LYS A 138 -10.85 15.56 -16.39
N VAL A 139 -10.09 15.56 -15.29
CA VAL A 139 -9.99 14.39 -14.42
C VAL A 139 -11.33 14.09 -13.74
N ASP A 140 -12.04 15.10 -13.26
CA ASP A 140 -13.35 14.94 -12.62
C ASP A 140 -14.43 14.42 -13.60
N GLU A 141 -14.39 14.88 -14.86
CA GLU A 141 -15.24 14.37 -15.95
C GLU A 141 -15.01 12.86 -16.16
N VAL A 142 -13.73 12.45 -16.28
CA VAL A 142 -13.37 11.05 -16.51
C VAL A 142 -13.67 10.19 -15.27
N ALA A 143 -13.36 10.68 -14.07
CA ALA A 143 -13.67 9.98 -12.83
C ALA A 143 -15.18 9.73 -12.69
N SER A 144 -16.01 10.73 -13.01
CA SER A 144 -17.48 10.62 -13.00
C SER A 144 -17.98 9.59 -14.01
N LEU A 145 -17.43 9.59 -15.23
CA LEU A 145 -17.75 8.62 -16.28
C LEU A 145 -17.44 7.19 -15.81
N PHE A 146 -16.26 7.00 -15.22
CA PHE A 146 -15.83 5.70 -14.70
C PHE A 146 -16.69 5.25 -13.53
N GLN A 147 -17.08 6.16 -12.62
CA GLN A 147 -17.93 5.84 -11.49
C GLN A 147 -19.34 5.40 -11.89
N GLN A 148 -19.88 5.98 -12.96
CA GLN A 148 -21.20 5.61 -13.48
C GLN A 148 -21.19 4.29 -14.26
N LYS A 149 -20.13 4.04 -15.04
CA LYS A 149 -20.12 2.95 -16.03
C LYS A 149 -19.33 1.72 -15.61
N LEU A 150 -18.39 1.84 -14.67
CA LEU A 150 -17.58 0.71 -14.25
C LEU A 150 -18.05 0.13 -12.91
N PRO A 151 -18.03 -1.21 -12.78
CA PRO A 151 -18.23 -1.85 -11.49
C PRO A 151 -16.96 -1.71 -10.64
N LEU A 152 -16.72 -0.52 -10.06
CA LEU A 152 -15.52 -0.18 -9.30
C LEU A 152 -15.24 -1.12 -8.12
N GLN A 153 -16.29 -1.64 -7.48
CA GLN A 153 -16.15 -2.67 -6.45
C GLN A 153 -15.59 -3.99 -7.01
N ARG A 154 -15.94 -4.36 -8.25
CA ARG A 154 -15.42 -5.55 -8.91
C ARG A 154 -13.95 -5.35 -9.33
N ILE A 155 -13.61 -4.14 -9.80
CA ILE A 155 -12.23 -3.78 -10.18
C ILE A 155 -11.31 -3.72 -8.95
N SER A 156 -11.77 -3.14 -7.84
CA SER A 156 -10.97 -3.10 -6.61
C SER A 156 -10.77 -4.48 -5.97
N ASN A 157 -11.74 -5.37 -6.14
CA ASN A 157 -11.69 -6.76 -5.69
C ASN A 157 -11.03 -7.72 -6.68
N TYR A 158 -10.57 -7.24 -7.84
CA TYR A 158 -9.98 -8.10 -8.89
C TYR A 158 -8.79 -8.93 -8.39
N THR A 159 -8.06 -8.34 -7.44
CA THR A 159 -6.90 -8.95 -6.79
C THR A 159 -7.23 -9.92 -5.66
N ILE A 160 -8.51 -10.04 -5.26
CA ILE A 160 -8.95 -10.99 -4.23
C ILE A 160 -9.01 -12.41 -4.80
N ASP A 161 -9.57 -12.55 -6.00
CA ASP A 161 -9.77 -13.84 -6.65
C ASP A 161 -8.54 -14.27 -7.47
N ARG A 162 -7.79 -13.30 -8.00
CA ARG A 162 -6.53 -13.52 -8.73
C ARG A 162 -5.42 -12.78 -8.01
N ASN A 163 -4.45 -13.52 -7.48
CA ASN A 163 -3.40 -12.98 -6.60
C ASN A 163 -2.05 -12.88 -7.34
N PRO A 164 -1.87 -11.97 -8.32
CA PRO A 164 -0.61 -11.86 -9.04
C PRO A 164 0.51 -11.46 -8.06
N ARG A 165 1.61 -12.18 -8.16
CA ARG A 165 2.80 -11.99 -7.33
C ARG A 165 3.86 -11.21 -8.09
N LEU A 166 4.53 -10.34 -7.35
CA LEU A 166 5.73 -9.62 -7.75
C LEU A 166 6.89 -10.12 -6.89
N VAL A 167 8.03 -10.40 -7.51
CA VAL A 167 9.20 -11.03 -6.88
C VAL A 167 10.49 -10.37 -7.34
N ARG A 168 11.62 -10.81 -6.76
CA ARG A 168 12.99 -10.42 -7.11
C ARG A 168 13.17 -8.90 -7.23
N PRO A 169 12.92 -8.12 -6.16
CA PRO A 169 13.07 -6.67 -6.23
C PRO A 169 14.52 -6.27 -6.54
N ILE A 170 14.70 -5.22 -7.33
CA ILE A 170 15.98 -4.52 -7.51
C ILE A 170 15.73 -3.01 -7.46
N VAL A 171 16.74 -2.24 -7.08
CA VAL A 171 16.73 -0.78 -7.19
C VAL A 171 17.08 -0.40 -8.63
N SER A 172 16.15 0.21 -9.33
CA SER A 172 16.35 0.89 -10.60
C SER A 172 16.59 2.38 -10.38
N TYR A 173 17.38 2.99 -11.26
CA TYR A 173 17.78 4.38 -11.13
C TYR A 173 17.96 5.03 -12.50
N ASP A 174 17.73 6.32 -12.55
CA ASP A 174 18.06 7.21 -13.68
C ASP A 174 18.53 8.57 -13.17
N ASP A 175 18.63 9.55 -14.05
CA ASP A 175 19.05 10.91 -13.72
C ASP A 175 17.99 11.74 -12.98
N THR A 176 16.79 11.19 -12.72
CA THR A 176 15.67 11.87 -12.05
C THR A 176 15.27 11.25 -10.72
N ALA A 177 15.34 9.92 -10.59
CA ALA A 177 14.72 9.20 -9.48
C ALA A 177 15.31 7.80 -9.24
N PHE A 178 15.00 7.26 -8.08
CA PHE A 178 15.21 5.85 -7.73
C PHE A 178 13.88 5.13 -7.54
N ALA A 179 13.81 3.89 -8.01
CA ALA A 179 12.62 3.06 -7.90
C ALA A 179 12.97 1.65 -7.44
N LEU A 180 12.11 1.03 -6.63
CA LEU A 180 12.18 -0.40 -6.34
C LEU A 180 11.34 -1.15 -7.39
N SER A 181 12.02 -1.84 -8.29
CA SER A 181 11.45 -2.55 -9.45
C SER A 181 11.32 -4.05 -9.17
N PHE A 182 10.18 -4.61 -9.52
CA PHE A 182 9.86 -6.03 -9.39
C PHE A 182 9.62 -6.67 -10.76
N ILE A 183 9.59 -8.00 -10.79
CA ILE A 183 9.10 -8.77 -11.94
C ILE A 183 7.90 -9.62 -11.53
N PRO A 184 7.00 -9.97 -12.46
CA PRO A 184 5.93 -10.91 -12.20
C PRO A 184 6.51 -12.28 -11.82
N ALA A 185 5.92 -12.94 -10.82
CA ALA A 185 6.24 -14.32 -10.49
C ALA A 185 5.90 -15.26 -11.66
N ALA A 186 6.66 -16.34 -11.77
CA ALA A 186 6.48 -17.40 -12.76
C ALA A 186 7.03 -18.75 -12.23
N GLU A 187 7.12 -18.91 -10.92
CA GLU A 187 7.79 -20.05 -10.26
C GLU A 187 6.83 -21.19 -9.89
N SER A 188 5.51 -20.97 -9.96
CA SER A 188 4.51 -21.99 -9.62
C SER A 188 3.30 -21.94 -10.56
N ASP A 189 2.52 -23.03 -10.58
CA ASP A 189 1.26 -23.11 -11.33
C ASP A 189 0.24 -22.03 -10.95
N LYS A 190 0.37 -21.43 -9.75
CA LYS A 190 -0.48 -20.32 -9.30
C LYS A 190 -0.12 -19.00 -9.98
N ASP A 191 1.03 -18.92 -10.64
CA ASP A 191 1.56 -17.71 -11.26
C ASP A 191 1.22 -17.64 -12.77
N ALA A 192 0.30 -18.49 -13.25
CA ALA A 192 -0.26 -18.40 -14.61
C ALA A 192 -0.86 -17.00 -14.88
N PHE A 193 -1.54 -16.43 -13.89
CA PHE A 193 -2.03 -15.05 -13.95
C PHE A 193 -0.99 -14.06 -13.40
N THR A 194 -0.14 -13.56 -14.30
CA THR A 194 0.90 -12.57 -13.98
C THR A 194 0.36 -11.15 -13.73
N TYR A 195 1.21 -10.26 -13.18
CA TYR A 195 0.91 -8.83 -13.08
C TYR A 195 0.57 -8.20 -14.45
N HIS A 196 1.16 -8.67 -15.56
CA HIS A 196 0.86 -8.09 -16.87
C HIS A 196 -0.57 -8.41 -17.33
N HIS A 197 -1.10 -9.58 -16.98
CA HIS A 197 -2.51 -9.92 -17.18
C HIS A 197 -3.43 -8.99 -16.39
N LEU A 198 -3.07 -8.67 -15.15
CA LEU A 198 -3.84 -7.69 -14.36
C LEU A 198 -3.91 -6.34 -15.07
N ARG A 199 -2.81 -5.87 -15.68
CA ARG A 199 -2.81 -4.59 -16.43
C ARG A 199 -3.71 -4.67 -17.66
N GLU A 200 -3.68 -5.79 -18.36
CA GLU A 200 -4.55 -6.06 -19.51
C GLU A 200 -6.02 -6.04 -19.11
N ASP A 201 -6.39 -6.73 -18.04
CA ASP A 201 -7.76 -6.78 -17.52
C ASP A 201 -8.24 -5.40 -17.03
N LEU A 202 -7.39 -4.65 -16.33
CA LEU A 202 -7.71 -3.30 -15.88
C LEU A 202 -7.91 -2.35 -17.06
N TRP A 203 -7.09 -2.47 -18.11
CA TRP A 203 -7.24 -1.72 -19.35
C TRP A 203 -8.56 -2.08 -20.04
N ARG A 204 -8.83 -3.37 -20.20
CA ARG A 204 -10.07 -3.85 -20.82
C ARG A 204 -11.29 -3.33 -20.07
N ALA A 205 -11.29 -3.49 -18.75
CA ALA A 205 -12.35 -3.00 -17.88
C ALA A 205 -12.53 -1.49 -18.01
N ALA A 206 -11.44 -0.71 -17.98
CA ALA A 206 -11.50 0.74 -18.17
C ALA A 206 -12.06 1.13 -19.56
N GLY A 207 -11.79 0.34 -20.60
CA GLY A 207 -12.34 0.53 -21.94
C GLY A 207 -13.88 0.48 -21.99
N HIS A 208 -14.53 -0.34 -21.15
CA HIS A 208 -16.00 -0.40 -21.07
C HIS A 208 -16.66 0.92 -20.68
N SER A 209 -15.93 1.88 -20.10
CA SER A 209 -16.44 3.23 -19.86
C SER A 209 -16.74 4.02 -21.15
N GLY A 210 -16.19 3.58 -22.29
CA GLY A 210 -16.20 4.32 -23.55
C GLY A 210 -15.14 5.41 -23.64
N TYR A 211 -14.30 5.57 -22.61
CA TYR A 211 -13.18 6.49 -22.63
C TYR A 211 -11.99 5.88 -23.39
N ARG A 212 -11.45 6.62 -24.37
CA ARG A 212 -10.23 6.22 -25.06
C ARG A 212 -9.04 6.50 -24.15
N MET A 213 -8.46 5.45 -23.60
CA MET A 213 -7.26 5.57 -22.79
C MET A 213 -6.02 5.78 -23.68
N GLU A 214 -5.15 6.66 -23.22
CA GLU A 214 -3.81 6.85 -23.74
C GLU A 214 -2.82 6.58 -22.60
N SER A 215 -2.27 5.36 -22.54
CA SER A 215 -1.26 5.04 -21.52
C SER A 215 0.12 5.44 -22.01
N ARG A 216 0.80 6.26 -21.20
CA ARG A 216 2.19 6.66 -21.44
C ARG A 216 3.19 5.52 -21.18
N TYR A 217 2.80 4.54 -20.36
CA TYR A 217 3.70 3.49 -19.87
C TYR A 217 3.18 2.10 -20.23
N ASN A 218 3.35 1.70 -21.48
CA ASN A 218 2.98 0.35 -21.94
C ASN A 218 4.10 -0.69 -21.76
N VAL A 219 5.26 -0.26 -21.29
CA VAL A 219 6.43 -1.12 -21.11
C VAL A 219 6.23 -2.13 -19.96
N PRO A 220 6.91 -3.28 -20.00
CA PRO A 220 6.90 -4.29 -18.94
C PRO A 220 7.65 -3.80 -17.69
N SER A 221 6.98 -2.98 -16.87
CA SER A 221 7.53 -2.39 -15.65
C SER A 221 6.56 -2.50 -14.48
N ALA A 222 7.09 -2.82 -13.30
CA ALA A 222 6.38 -2.86 -12.02
C ALA A 222 7.28 -2.23 -10.96
N HIS A 223 7.07 -0.96 -10.62
CA HIS A 223 8.01 -0.25 -9.75
C HIS A 223 7.31 0.69 -8.76
N LEU A 224 7.96 0.88 -7.61
CA LEU A 224 7.64 1.91 -6.63
C LEU A 224 8.68 3.01 -6.74
N THR A 225 8.28 4.27 -6.90
CA THR A 225 9.25 5.38 -6.77
C THR A 225 9.63 5.52 -5.30
N ILE A 226 10.90 5.32 -4.96
CA ILE A 226 11.41 5.35 -3.58
C ILE A 226 12.19 6.62 -3.26
N ALA A 227 12.71 7.32 -4.26
CA ALA A 227 13.34 8.61 -4.08
C ALA A 227 13.29 9.43 -5.38
N ARG A 228 13.36 10.75 -5.26
CA ARG A 228 13.47 11.70 -6.38
C ARG A 228 14.53 12.73 -6.07
N PHE A 229 15.26 13.18 -7.08
CA PHE A 229 16.10 14.36 -6.94
C PHE A 229 15.19 15.58 -6.95
N ALA A 230 15.06 16.23 -5.79
CA ALA A 230 14.28 17.44 -5.59
C ALA A 230 14.94 18.19 -4.44
N VAL A 231 15.03 19.51 -4.55
CA VAL A 231 15.75 20.30 -3.55
C VAL A 231 14.81 20.57 -2.39
N PRO A 232 15.06 19.99 -1.20
CA PRO A 232 14.21 20.29 -0.06
C PRO A 232 14.40 21.75 0.36
N PRO A 233 13.38 22.35 0.99
CA PRO A 233 13.52 23.69 1.54
C PRO A 233 14.75 23.82 2.44
N GLY A 234 15.63 24.78 2.12
CA GLY A 234 16.87 25.05 2.86
C GLY A 234 18.12 24.32 2.34
N ALA A 235 18.03 23.48 1.30
CA ALA A 235 19.18 22.87 0.65
C ALA A 235 19.71 23.72 -0.52
N ASP A 236 21.02 23.64 -0.79
CA ASP A 236 21.67 24.32 -1.92
C ASP A 236 21.76 23.38 -3.14
N LYS A 237 21.52 23.94 -4.33
CA LYS A 237 21.74 23.31 -5.64
C LYS A 237 23.23 23.30 -6.01
N SER A 238 24.03 24.14 -5.37
CA SER A 238 25.45 24.30 -5.69
C SER A 238 26.27 23.16 -5.08
N GLU A 239 26.82 22.34 -5.97
CA GLU A 239 27.84 21.35 -5.65
C GLU A 239 28.96 21.47 -6.70
N LYS A 240 30.21 21.32 -6.27
CA LYS A 240 31.34 21.31 -7.21
C LYS A 240 31.26 20.07 -8.09
N LEU A 241 31.62 20.22 -9.37
CA LEU A 241 31.53 19.13 -10.35
C LEU A 241 32.32 17.87 -9.94
N ASP A 242 33.50 18.03 -9.34
CA ASP A 242 34.31 16.90 -8.86
C ASP A 242 33.65 16.16 -7.68
N ASP A 243 33.00 16.90 -6.78
CA ASP A 243 32.25 16.35 -5.65
C ASP A 243 31.00 15.62 -6.16
N LEU A 244 30.32 16.18 -7.17
CA LEU A 244 29.18 15.56 -7.85
C LEU A 244 29.57 14.24 -8.52
N CYS A 245 30.63 14.23 -9.35
CA CYS A 245 31.09 13.01 -10.03
C CYS A 245 31.44 11.90 -9.02
N THR A 246 32.18 12.26 -7.96
CA THR A 246 32.57 11.32 -6.91
C THR A 246 31.34 10.77 -6.18
N ARG A 247 30.38 11.63 -5.84
CA ARG A 247 29.13 11.24 -5.17
C ARG A 247 28.26 10.37 -6.07
N THR A 248 28.12 10.71 -7.35
CA THR A 248 27.35 9.92 -8.32
C THR A 248 27.94 8.51 -8.45
N ALA A 249 29.26 8.40 -8.57
CA ALA A 249 29.93 7.09 -8.58
C ALA A 249 29.66 6.29 -7.30
N ALA A 250 29.75 6.92 -6.12
CA ALA A 250 29.46 6.28 -4.85
C ALA A 250 27.99 5.84 -4.71
N ILE A 251 27.04 6.65 -5.20
CA ILE A 251 25.60 6.32 -5.24
C ILE A 251 25.38 5.09 -6.12
N VAL A 252 25.90 5.11 -7.34
CA VAL A 252 25.77 3.99 -8.28
C VAL A 252 26.39 2.73 -7.66
N GLU A 253 27.61 2.80 -7.15
CA GLU A 253 28.26 1.66 -6.49
C GLU A 253 27.43 1.12 -5.31
N LYS A 254 26.88 2.00 -4.47
CA LYS A 254 26.03 1.59 -3.34
C LYS A 254 24.76 0.88 -3.81
N ILE A 255 24.10 1.40 -4.84
CA ILE A 255 22.91 0.78 -5.43
C ILE A 255 23.24 -0.58 -6.04
N GLU A 256 24.36 -0.69 -6.77
CA GLU A 256 24.82 -1.96 -7.33
C GLU A 256 25.10 -2.99 -6.24
N ASN A 257 25.73 -2.58 -5.13
CA ASN A 257 25.94 -3.44 -3.96
C ASN A 257 24.62 -3.85 -3.28
N ILE A 258 23.60 -2.97 -3.25
CA ILE A 258 22.25 -3.33 -2.81
C ILE A 258 21.64 -4.36 -3.76
N ASN A 259 21.74 -4.15 -5.08
CA ASN A 259 21.18 -5.05 -6.09
C ASN A 259 21.83 -6.43 -6.08
N GLN A 260 23.15 -6.52 -5.89
CA GLN A 260 23.86 -7.80 -5.71
C GLN A 260 23.29 -8.59 -4.52
N GLU A 261 22.98 -7.91 -3.42
CA GLU A 261 22.36 -8.56 -2.28
C GLU A 261 20.92 -8.97 -2.56
N LEU A 262 20.10 -8.06 -3.10
CA LEU A 262 18.68 -8.33 -3.38
C LEU A 262 18.48 -9.47 -4.39
N THR A 263 19.44 -9.68 -5.30
CA THR A 263 19.45 -10.79 -6.26
C THR A 263 20.01 -12.09 -5.69
N SER A 264 20.70 -12.04 -4.55
CA SER A 264 21.21 -13.22 -3.86
C SER A 264 20.11 -13.97 -3.10
N SER A 265 20.39 -15.22 -2.74
CA SER A 265 19.49 -16.03 -1.92
C SER A 265 19.50 -15.66 -0.42
N ASP A 266 20.50 -14.91 0.04
CA ASP A 266 20.75 -14.61 1.46
C ASP A 266 21.00 -13.11 1.67
N TRP A 267 19.99 -12.39 2.17
CA TRP A 267 20.05 -10.94 2.34
C TRP A 267 20.60 -10.56 3.72
N ARG A 268 21.91 -10.31 3.80
CA ARG A 268 22.58 -9.96 5.06
C ARG A 268 22.00 -8.73 5.76
N ARG A 269 21.74 -7.64 5.02
CA ARG A 269 21.18 -6.37 5.52
C ARG A 269 19.66 -6.41 5.59
N PHE A 270 19.01 -7.03 4.61
CA PHE A 270 17.55 -6.92 4.44
C PHE A 270 16.75 -8.13 4.96
N GLY A 271 17.43 -9.18 5.43
CA GLY A 271 16.84 -10.35 6.07
C GLY A 271 16.69 -11.55 5.13
N SER A 272 15.45 -11.94 4.83
CA SER A 272 15.17 -13.06 3.93
C SER A 272 14.73 -12.54 2.56
N SER A 273 15.12 -13.21 1.48
CA SER A 273 14.66 -12.92 0.11
C SER A 273 13.14 -12.98 -0.04
N SER A 274 12.47 -13.78 0.79
CA SER A 274 10.99 -13.81 0.89
C SER A 274 10.38 -12.47 1.31
N ARG A 275 11.15 -11.56 1.91
CA ARG A 275 10.72 -10.18 2.22
C ARG A 275 10.50 -9.36 0.95
N GLY A 276 11.11 -9.74 -0.17
CA GLY A 276 10.92 -9.11 -1.47
C GLY A 276 9.65 -9.54 -2.21
N GLU A 277 8.88 -10.50 -1.67
CA GLU A 277 7.68 -10.99 -2.34
C GLU A 277 6.47 -10.10 -2.03
N TRP A 278 5.78 -9.66 -3.09
CA TRP A 278 4.59 -8.83 -2.99
C TRP A 278 3.41 -9.47 -3.72
N ILE A 279 2.41 -9.90 -2.95
CA ILE A 279 1.10 -10.28 -3.49
C ILE A 279 0.27 -9.00 -3.70
N LEU A 280 -0.06 -8.68 -4.94
CA LEU A 280 -0.82 -7.47 -5.27
C LEU A 280 -2.24 -7.52 -4.67
N GLY A 281 -2.70 -6.40 -4.12
CA GLY A 281 -3.99 -6.30 -3.45
C GLY A 281 -4.05 -6.86 -2.03
N TYR A 282 -2.97 -7.45 -1.53
CA TYR A 282 -2.88 -7.86 -0.12
C TYR A 282 -3.08 -6.64 0.82
N GLU A 283 -3.76 -6.84 1.94
CA GLU A 283 -4.22 -5.82 2.91
C GLU A 283 -5.34 -4.87 2.44
N ARG A 284 -5.27 -4.27 1.25
CA ARG A 284 -6.15 -3.15 0.83
C ARG A 284 -6.85 -3.27 -0.52
N GLY A 285 -6.53 -4.26 -1.36
CA GLY A 285 -7.03 -4.35 -2.74
C GLY A 285 -6.40 -3.29 -3.66
N LEU A 286 -7.02 -3.07 -4.83
CA LEU A 286 -6.66 -1.96 -5.72
C LEU A 286 -7.45 -0.69 -5.35
N GLU A 287 -6.79 0.47 -5.39
CA GLU A 287 -7.40 1.78 -5.11
C GLU A 287 -7.55 2.56 -6.42
N GLY A 288 -8.78 2.96 -6.79
CA GLY A 288 -9.02 3.89 -7.89
C GLY A 288 -9.01 5.32 -7.37
N LEU A 289 -8.12 6.16 -7.91
CA LEU A 289 -7.79 7.47 -7.36
C LEU A 289 -7.78 8.55 -8.42
N SER A 290 -8.56 9.62 -8.18
CA SER A 290 -8.41 10.92 -8.81
C SER A 290 -7.58 11.82 -7.89
N GLU A 291 -6.53 12.41 -8.44
CA GLU A 291 -5.75 13.46 -7.79
C GLU A 291 -6.25 14.82 -8.29
N THR A 292 -7.35 15.32 -7.73
CA THR A 292 -7.82 16.70 -7.94
C THR A 292 -7.85 17.44 -6.61
N LYS A 293 -7.17 18.60 -6.51
CA LYS A 293 -7.05 19.34 -5.24
C LYS A 293 -8.23 20.28 -4.95
N SER A 294 -9.20 20.45 -5.85
CA SER A 294 -10.33 21.36 -5.62
C SER A 294 -11.27 20.85 -4.52
N HIS A 295 -11.38 19.53 -4.28
CA HIS A 295 -12.20 18.95 -3.20
C HIS A 295 -11.55 17.64 -2.69
N ASN A 296 -10.85 17.67 -1.55
CA ASN A 296 -10.24 16.51 -0.86
C ASN A 296 -9.26 15.66 -1.71
N PRO A 297 -7.94 15.68 -1.41
CA PRO A 297 -7.02 14.78 -2.09
C PRO A 297 -7.34 13.35 -1.65
N THR A 298 -7.60 12.43 -2.59
CA THR A 298 -8.02 11.02 -2.36
C THR A 298 -9.53 10.80 -2.35
N VAL A 299 -10.20 10.93 -3.49
CA VAL A 299 -11.50 10.25 -3.68
C VAL A 299 -11.20 8.78 -3.99
N CYS A 300 -11.17 7.95 -2.95
CA CYS A 300 -11.28 6.50 -3.14
C CYS A 300 -12.67 6.22 -3.73
N LEU A 301 -12.71 5.79 -4.99
CA LEU A 301 -13.93 5.40 -5.73
C LEU A 301 -14.76 4.29 -5.05
N ASN A 302 -14.24 3.68 -3.98
CA ASN A 302 -14.94 2.73 -3.13
C ASN A 302 -15.77 3.37 -2.00
N SER A 303 -15.89 4.71 -1.98
CA SER A 303 -16.68 5.44 -0.99
C SER A 303 -18.07 5.72 -1.55
N PRO A 304 -19.16 5.39 -0.82
CA PRO A 304 -20.49 5.85 -1.22
C PRO A 304 -20.51 7.37 -1.16
N THR A 305 -20.87 7.98 -2.28
CA THR A 305 -20.97 9.43 -2.51
C THR A 305 -21.84 10.12 -1.46
N SER A 306 -21.28 11.15 -0.82
CA SER A 306 -22.04 12.31 -0.35
C SER A 306 -21.10 13.51 -0.21
N ASP A 307 -21.30 14.51 -1.07
CA ASP A 307 -20.56 15.77 -1.13
C ASP A 307 -20.81 16.66 0.11
N ASN A 308 -19.75 17.15 0.75
CA ASN A 308 -19.38 18.58 0.86
C ASN A 308 -18.31 18.82 1.96
N PRO A 309 -17.46 19.86 1.82
CA PRO A 309 -16.21 19.99 2.55
C PRO A 309 -16.38 20.83 3.82
N THR A 310 -16.03 20.28 4.98
CA THR A 310 -15.66 21.10 6.15
C THR A 310 -14.74 20.31 7.08
N THR A 311 -13.53 20.84 7.28
CA THR A 311 -12.61 20.59 8.40
C THR A 311 -12.41 19.12 8.80
N THR A 312 -11.38 18.48 8.24
CA THR A 312 -10.87 17.19 8.70
C THR A 312 -10.23 17.31 10.09
N HIS A 313 -11.07 17.32 11.12
CA HIS A 313 -10.71 16.55 12.31
C HIS A 313 -10.47 15.12 11.85
N LEU A 314 -9.34 14.51 12.25
CA LEU A 314 -9.14 13.06 12.13
C LEU A 314 -10.37 12.37 12.71
N ALA A 315 -11.30 11.95 11.85
CA ALA A 315 -12.45 11.18 12.25
C ALA A 315 -11.92 9.82 12.70
N THR A 316 -11.60 9.72 13.99
CA THR A 316 -11.42 8.48 14.70
C THR A 316 -12.59 7.58 14.36
N ARG A 317 -12.35 6.58 13.50
CA ARG A 317 -13.34 5.55 13.16
C ARG A 317 -13.78 4.86 14.46
N GLN A 318 -14.85 5.36 15.06
CA GLN A 318 -15.49 4.83 16.26
C GLN A 318 -16.08 3.47 15.91
N VAL A 319 -15.72 2.45 16.69
CA VAL A 319 -16.23 1.08 16.49
C VAL A 319 -17.44 0.88 17.40
N ASN A 320 -18.61 0.75 16.82
CA ASN A 320 -19.86 0.45 17.52
C ASN A 320 -20.27 -1.01 17.33
N ILE A 321 -20.55 -1.72 18.44
CA ILE A 321 -21.06 -3.10 18.41
C ILE A 321 -22.42 -3.19 19.09
N PRO A 322 -23.40 -3.91 18.51
CA PRO A 322 -24.70 -4.07 19.14
C PRO A 322 -24.63 -4.84 20.47
N LYS A 323 -25.48 -4.46 21.42
CA LYS A 323 -25.63 -5.16 22.73
C LYS A 323 -26.16 -6.58 22.61
N THR A 324 -26.70 -6.95 21.43
CA THR A 324 -27.18 -8.30 21.17
C THR A 324 -26.70 -8.81 19.80
N ARG A 325 -26.39 -10.10 19.70
CA ARG A 325 -25.89 -10.72 18.47
C ARG A 325 -26.34 -12.18 18.37
N ARG A 326 -26.87 -12.60 17.22
CA ARG A 326 -27.15 -14.02 16.94
C ARG A 326 -25.86 -14.70 16.47
N THR A 327 -25.47 -15.78 17.13
CA THR A 327 -24.22 -16.51 16.82
C THR A 327 -24.29 -17.94 17.36
N TYR A 328 -23.45 -18.83 16.85
CA TYR A 328 -23.41 -20.23 17.25
C TYR A 328 -23.10 -20.40 18.75
N CYS A 329 -23.94 -21.14 19.48
CA CYS A 329 -23.73 -21.49 20.88
C CYS A 329 -23.15 -22.91 21.00
N LYS A 330 -22.02 -23.05 21.70
CA LYS A 330 -21.35 -24.33 21.99
C LYS A 330 -21.88 -25.00 23.28
N GLY A 331 -22.94 -24.48 23.89
CA GLY A 331 -23.55 -25.11 25.05
C GLY A 331 -24.17 -26.45 24.66
N LYS A 332 -24.00 -27.45 25.53
CA LYS A 332 -24.46 -28.84 25.31
C LYS A 332 -25.96 -28.91 24.94
N GLU A 333 -26.77 -28.05 25.55
CA GLU A 333 -28.22 -27.97 25.30
C GLU A 333 -28.61 -27.18 24.03
N CYS A 334 -27.66 -26.49 23.38
CA CYS A 334 -27.97 -25.57 22.28
C CYS A 334 -27.50 -26.08 20.93
N HIS A 335 -26.18 -26.25 20.74
CA HIS A 335 -25.53 -26.58 19.46
C HIS A 335 -26.13 -25.90 18.20
N LYS A 336 -26.59 -24.65 18.34
CA LYS A 336 -27.28 -23.88 17.30
C LYS A 336 -27.07 -22.39 17.43
N HIS A 337 -27.49 -21.62 16.43
CA HIS A 337 -27.42 -20.16 16.42
C HIS A 337 -28.50 -19.52 17.31
N THR A 338 -28.10 -19.02 18.47
CA THR A 338 -28.98 -18.38 19.47
C THR A 338 -28.62 -16.90 19.66
N GLN A 339 -29.55 -16.14 20.25
CA GLN A 339 -29.28 -14.75 20.64
C GLN A 339 -28.30 -14.71 21.82
N HIS A 340 -27.29 -13.85 21.73
CA HIS A 340 -26.33 -13.62 22.81
C HIS A 340 -26.39 -12.17 23.27
N LYS A 341 -26.34 -11.97 24.59
CA LYS A 341 -26.07 -10.66 25.20
C LYS A 341 -24.57 -10.39 25.10
N VAL A 342 -24.21 -9.25 24.52
CA VAL A 342 -22.83 -8.83 24.30
C VAL A 342 -22.44 -7.88 25.43
N THR A 343 -21.31 -8.14 26.09
CA THR A 343 -20.72 -7.26 27.10
C THR A 343 -19.22 -7.12 26.84
N GLN A 344 -18.61 -6.03 27.30
CA GLN A 344 -17.15 -5.89 27.23
C GLN A 344 -16.51 -6.71 28.36
N TYR A 345 -15.49 -7.52 28.04
CA TYR A 345 -14.70 -8.21 29.05
C TYR A 345 -13.90 -7.20 29.87
N LYS A 346 -13.92 -7.35 31.19
CA LYS A 346 -13.05 -6.65 32.13
C LYS A 346 -12.22 -7.69 32.88
N ALA A 347 -10.93 -7.38 33.08
CA ALA A 347 -10.07 -8.21 33.90
C ALA A 347 -10.57 -8.18 35.36
N GLY A 348 -10.66 -9.35 35.99
CA GLY A 348 -11.01 -9.45 37.41
C GLY A 348 -9.86 -9.03 38.32
N LYS A 349 -10.15 -8.84 39.60
CA LYS A 349 -9.14 -8.62 40.64
C LYS A 349 -8.18 -9.82 40.69
N ALA A 350 -6.87 -9.54 40.73
CA ALA A 350 -5.87 -10.59 40.82
C ALA A 350 -5.96 -11.32 42.16
N SER A 351 -5.97 -12.66 42.13
CA SER A 351 -5.98 -13.50 43.33
C SER A 351 -4.59 -13.57 43.97
N LEU A 352 -4.53 -13.40 45.30
CA LEU A 352 -3.28 -13.51 46.07
C LEU A 352 -2.82 -14.97 46.24
N PHE A 353 -3.76 -15.92 46.21
CA PHE A 353 -3.47 -17.33 46.46
C PHE A 353 -3.02 -18.10 45.21
N ALA A 354 -3.01 -17.45 44.05
CA ALA A 354 -2.47 -18.01 42.82
C ALA A 354 -1.00 -18.43 43.04
N GLN A 355 -0.61 -19.61 42.57
CA GLN A 355 0.72 -20.19 42.82
C GLN A 355 1.86 -19.22 42.44
N GLY A 356 1.73 -18.52 41.31
CA GLY A 356 2.72 -17.54 40.86
C GLY A 356 2.85 -16.34 41.79
N LYS A 357 1.73 -15.86 42.37
CA LYS A 357 1.73 -14.75 43.32
C LYS A 357 2.34 -15.16 44.66
N ARG A 358 1.94 -16.31 45.21
CA ARG A 358 2.55 -16.89 46.43
C ARG A 358 4.07 -17.06 46.29
N ARG A 359 4.52 -17.57 45.14
CA ARG A 359 5.96 -17.73 44.84
C ARG A 359 6.67 -16.37 44.72
N TYR A 360 6.05 -15.40 44.05
CA TYR A 360 6.60 -14.06 43.92
C TYR A 360 6.75 -13.37 45.28
N ASP A 361 5.71 -13.41 46.11
CA ASP A 361 5.72 -12.77 47.43
C ASP A 361 6.78 -13.39 48.36
N ARG A 362 6.92 -14.72 48.36
CA ARG A 362 8.00 -15.41 49.08
C ARG A 362 9.39 -15.10 48.54
N LYS A 363 9.52 -14.86 47.22
CA LYS A 363 10.81 -14.46 46.63
C LYS A 363 11.14 -13.00 46.97
N GLN A 364 10.12 -12.16 47.07
CA GLN A 364 10.23 -10.72 47.29
C GLN A 364 10.43 -10.35 48.77
N SER A 365 10.17 -11.27 49.71
CA SER A 365 10.39 -11.06 51.14
C SER A 365 11.87 -11.06 51.51
N GLY A 366 12.28 -10.19 52.44
CA GLY A 366 13.66 -10.04 52.90
C GLY A 366 14.41 -8.92 52.18
N TYR A 367 15.75 -8.95 52.26
CA TYR A 367 16.63 -7.97 51.62
C TYR A 367 16.96 -8.36 50.17
N GLY A 368 17.34 -7.38 49.33
CA GLY A 368 17.77 -7.63 47.93
C GLY A 368 16.94 -6.92 46.84
N GLY A 369 15.97 -6.09 47.23
CA GLY A 369 15.23 -5.23 46.29
C GLY A 369 14.28 -5.99 45.36
N GLN A 370 14.05 -5.46 44.15
CA GLN A 370 13.09 -5.99 43.19
C GLN A 370 13.61 -7.27 42.51
N THR A 371 12.95 -8.42 42.75
CA THR A 371 13.48 -9.74 42.33
C THR A 371 13.02 -10.25 40.95
N LYS A 372 12.10 -9.53 40.30
CA LYS A 372 11.60 -9.84 38.95
C LYS A 372 11.56 -8.60 38.07
N PRO A 373 11.81 -8.74 36.74
CA PRO A 373 11.82 -7.60 35.82
C PRO A 373 10.50 -6.84 35.81
N VAL A 374 10.59 -5.51 35.78
CA VAL A 374 9.45 -4.60 35.56
C VAL A 374 9.55 -4.07 34.13
N PHE A 375 8.47 -4.16 33.37
CA PHE A 375 8.46 -3.75 31.96
C PHE A 375 8.20 -2.25 31.79
N HIS A 376 9.18 -1.51 31.27
CA HIS A 376 9.11 -0.05 31.08
C HIS A 376 8.82 0.40 29.63
N LYS A 377 9.23 -0.36 28.61
CA LYS A 377 9.17 0.06 27.19
C LYS A 377 7.82 -0.23 26.53
N LYS A 378 6.72 0.35 27.04
CA LYS A 378 5.36 0.15 26.50
C LYS A 378 5.15 0.92 25.18
N ALA A 379 5.17 0.22 24.05
CA ALA A 379 4.96 0.83 22.72
C ALA A 379 3.49 0.87 22.25
N LYS A 380 2.60 0.01 22.78
CA LYS A 380 1.21 -0.11 22.29
C LYS A 380 0.28 0.87 23.01
N THR A 381 -0.38 1.74 22.24
CA THR A 381 -1.34 2.74 22.74
C THR A 381 -2.77 2.21 22.88
N THR A 382 -3.07 1.03 22.32
CA THR A 382 -4.41 0.40 22.34
C THR A 382 -4.35 -1.03 22.89
N LYS A 383 -5.51 -1.62 23.18
CA LYS A 383 -5.67 -3.03 23.56
C LYS A 383 -6.63 -3.72 22.59
N LYS A 384 -6.54 -5.05 22.44
CA LYS A 384 -7.58 -5.82 21.74
C LYS A 384 -8.81 -5.87 22.64
N VAL A 385 -9.94 -5.36 22.16
CA VAL A 385 -11.20 -5.45 22.91
C VAL A 385 -11.72 -6.88 22.82
N VAL A 386 -12.06 -7.46 23.97
CA VAL A 386 -12.65 -8.80 24.04
C VAL A 386 -14.12 -8.67 24.44
N LEU A 387 -15.00 -9.26 23.65
CA LEU A 387 -16.42 -9.33 23.94
C LEU A 387 -16.72 -10.61 24.72
N ARG A 388 -17.55 -10.51 25.75
CA ARG A 388 -18.17 -11.63 26.44
C ARG A 388 -19.59 -11.79 25.93
N LEU A 389 -19.84 -12.90 25.25
CA LEU A 389 -21.10 -13.26 24.63
C LEU A 389 -21.79 -14.29 25.53
N GLU A 390 -22.92 -13.92 26.13
CA GLU A 390 -23.73 -14.80 26.98
C GLU A 390 -24.98 -15.26 26.25
N CYS A 391 -25.13 -16.58 26.05
CA CYS A 391 -26.30 -17.16 25.41
C CYS A 391 -27.56 -16.90 26.25
N THR A 392 -28.64 -16.41 25.63
CA THR A 392 -29.88 -16.14 26.36
C THR A 392 -30.56 -17.42 26.85
N ALA A 393 -30.44 -18.52 26.10
CA ALA A 393 -31.04 -19.83 26.37
C ALA A 393 -30.29 -20.61 27.47
N CYS A 394 -29.03 -21.00 27.23
CA CYS A 394 -28.30 -21.89 28.16
C CYS A 394 -27.30 -21.17 29.08
N LYS A 395 -27.24 -19.82 29.08
CA LYS A 395 -26.31 -18.98 29.87
C LYS A 395 -24.81 -19.27 29.68
N ALA A 396 -24.45 -20.10 28.70
CA ALA A 396 -23.06 -20.35 28.33
C ALA A 396 -22.41 -19.04 27.86
N LYS A 397 -21.18 -18.82 28.30
CA LYS A 397 -20.39 -17.63 28.00
C LYS A 397 -19.25 -17.99 27.07
N LYS A 398 -19.04 -17.21 26.01
CA LYS A 398 -17.88 -17.32 25.12
C LYS A 398 -17.20 -15.96 24.94
N GLN A 399 -15.89 -15.99 24.75
CA GLN A 399 -15.10 -14.78 24.50
C GLN A 399 -14.80 -14.64 23.00
N LEU A 400 -14.87 -13.41 22.48
CA LEU A 400 -14.53 -13.08 21.10
C LEU A 400 -13.61 -11.86 21.09
N ALA A 401 -12.38 -12.03 20.60
CA ALA A 401 -11.41 -10.95 20.50
C ALA A 401 -11.58 -10.18 19.17
N LEU A 402 -11.55 -8.86 19.25
CA LEU A 402 -11.58 -7.96 18.09
C LEU A 402 -10.16 -7.52 17.69
N LYS A 403 -10.07 -6.85 16.54
CA LYS A 403 -8.88 -6.07 16.16
C LYS A 403 -8.73 -4.87 17.14
N ARG A 404 -7.55 -4.25 17.13
CA ARG A 404 -7.25 -3.08 17.98
C ARG A 404 -8.01 -1.86 17.46
N CYS A 405 -8.62 -1.09 18.36
CA CYS A 405 -9.29 0.17 18.06
C CYS A 405 -8.97 1.20 19.15
N LYS A 406 -9.03 2.49 18.80
CA LYS A 406 -8.84 3.59 19.77
C LYS A 406 -10.14 3.88 20.54
N HIS A 407 -11.27 3.95 19.83
CA HIS A 407 -12.59 4.20 20.41
C HIS A 407 -13.50 2.98 20.17
N PHE A 408 -14.11 2.48 21.25
CA PHE A 408 -15.02 1.34 21.24
C PHE A 408 -16.27 1.69 22.04
N GLU A 409 -17.43 1.46 21.44
CA GLU A 409 -18.72 1.63 22.10
C GLU A 409 -19.60 0.40 21.90
N LEU A 410 -20.49 0.17 22.85
CA LEU A 410 -21.39 -0.97 22.88
C LEU A 410 -22.84 -0.49 22.93
N GLY A 411 -23.54 -0.63 21.81
CA GLY A 411 -24.93 -0.22 21.64
C GLY A 411 -25.10 1.29 21.52
N GLY A 412 -24.19 1.95 20.81
CA GLY A 412 -24.42 3.32 20.33
C GLY A 412 -25.42 3.32 19.16
N ASP A 413 -25.78 4.51 18.72
CA ASP A 413 -26.74 4.67 17.63
C ASP A 413 -26.19 4.18 16.29
N LYS A 414 -27.07 3.59 15.49
CA LYS A 414 -26.73 3.24 14.11
C LYS A 414 -26.64 4.54 13.32
N LYS A 415 -25.62 4.65 12.47
CA LYS A 415 -25.48 5.80 11.58
C LYS A 415 -26.70 5.88 10.64
N THR A 416 -27.41 7.01 10.68
CA THR A 416 -28.51 7.31 9.76
C THR A 416 -27.95 7.61 8.38
N LYS A 417 -28.50 7.02 7.33
CA LYS A 417 -28.10 7.31 5.95
C LYS A 417 -28.76 8.63 5.52
N GLY A 418 -27.98 9.57 4.98
CA GLY A 418 -28.49 10.81 4.40
C GLY A 418 -29.08 11.83 5.40
N ALA A 419 -28.82 11.67 6.70
CA ALA A 419 -29.20 12.69 7.67
C ALA A 419 -28.31 13.93 7.50
N ALA A 420 -28.93 15.11 7.47
CA ALA A 420 -28.21 16.37 7.48
C ALA A 420 -27.35 16.46 8.74
N LEU A 421 -26.11 16.94 8.59
CA LEU A 421 -25.26 17.25 9.73
C LEU A 421 -25.93 18.39 10.50
N VAL A 422 -26.17 18.18 11.80
CA VAL A 422 -26.60 19.24 12.70
C VAL A 422 -25.33 19.99 13.10
N PHE A 423 -25.22 21.24 12.68
CA PHE A 423 -24.10 22.14 13.01
C PHE A 423 -24.24 22.72 14.41
#